data_AF-A0A852M671-F1
#
_entry.id   AF-A0A852M671-F1
#
_cell.length_a   1.000
_cell.length_b   1.000
_cell.length_c   1.000
_cell.angle_alpha   90.00
_cell.angle_beta   90.00
_cell.angle_gamma   90.00
#
_symmetry.space_group_name_H-M   'P 1'
#
loop_
_entity.id
_entity.type
_entity.pdbx_description
1 polymer ?
#
loop_
_entity_poly.entity_id
_entity_poly.type
_entity_poly.pdbx_seq_one_letter_code
_entity_poly.pdbx_strand_id
1 'polypeptide(L)'
;RLGKMMIMGCIFHVGDALCTISAATCFPEPFINEGKRLGYIHRNFAGTRFSDHVALLSVFQAWDDARMGGEEAEKRFCEHKRLSMSTLRMTWEAKVQLKEILVSSGFPEECLTTQPFNNTGPDNNLDIVISLLAFGVYPNVCYHKEKRKILTTEGHSALIHKSSVNCPFSSQDIKYPSPFFVFGEKIRTRAISAKAMTLVTPLQLLLFASKKVLSDGEIILVDDWIKLKMSHNAAACITALRAAMEALVVEVTKHPALIQQLDLTQERMLNMIRQLSRPAAAGVRLMAANARFGDGPRPPKMARYNSEGGWGGGYSGGSGYRARGYSGYSYSGRRSRGGGYQGGQGRGYGGRGGYQQGGWYPGGHGGYRGGC
;
A
#
# COMPACT_ATOMS: atom_id res chain seq x y z
N ARG A 1 -11.18 0.07 20.79
CA ARG A 1 -10.61 0.87 19.68
C ARG A 1 -11.25 0.50 18.35
N LEU A 2 -11.22 -0.77 17.93
CA LEU A 2 -11.85 -1.21 16.67
C LEU A 2 -13.34 -0.87 16.57
N GLY A 3 -14.16 -1.14 17.60
CA GLY A 3 -15.57 -0.71 17.59
C GLY A 3 -15.77 0.80 17.42
N LYS A 4 -14.98 1.61 18.15
CA LYS A 4 -14.98 3.08 18.00
C LYS A 4 -14.53 3.51 16.59
N MET A 5 -13.55 2.84 16.00
CA MET A 5 -13.14 3.05 14.61
C MET A 5 -14.29 2.80 13.63
N MET A 6 -15.08 1.74 13.84
CA MET A 6 -16.25 1.42 13.02
C MET A 6 -17.32 2.53 13.09
N ILE A 7 -17.62 3.01 14.30
CA ILE A 7 -18.57 4.11 14.52
C ILE A 7 -18.08 5.39 13.82
N MET A 8 -16.79 5.72 13.96
CA MET A 8 -16.18 6.84 13.24
C MET A 8 -16.27 6.65 11.72
N GLY A 9 -16.09 5.43 11.22
CA GLY A 9 -16.29 5.11 9.81
C GLY A 9 -17.71 5.43 9.34
N CYS A 10 -18.72 5.13 10.16
CA CYS A 10 -20.11 5.49 9.88
C CYS A 10 -20.28 7.02 9.83
N ILE A 11 -19.78 7.75 10.84
CA ILE A 11 -19.83 9.22 10.89
C ILE A 11 -19.19 9.87 9.64
N PHE A 12 -18.10 9.29 9.13
CA PHE A 12 -17.42 9.81 7.93
C PHE A 12 -17.96 9.26 6.61
N HIS A 13 -18.99 8.40 6.62
CA HIS A 13 -19.52 7.68 5.45
C HIS A 13 -18.46 6.83 4.71
N VAL A 14 -17.56 6.21 5.47
CA VAL A 14 -16.56 5.23 4.99
C VAL A 14 -16.70 3.87 5.66
N GLY A 15 -17.87 3.58 6.25
CA GLY A 15 -18.10 2.39 7.05
C GLY A 15 -17.92 1.08 6.27
N ASP A 16 -18.31 1.04 5.00
CA ASP A 16 -18.13 -0.14 4.13
C ASP A 16 -16.66 -0.54 3.95
N ALA A 17 -15.77 0.45 3.80
CA ALA A 17 -14.34 0.23 3.65
C ALA A 17 -13.72 -0.33 4.94
N LEU A 18 -14.13 0.21 6.09
CA LEU A 18 -13.68 -0.29 7.39
C LEU A 18 -14.27 -1.66 7.73
N CYS A 19 -15.50 -1.97 7.29
CA CYS A 19 -16.06 -3.33 7.38
C CYS A 19 -15.21 -4.30 6.57
N THR A 20 -14.85 -3.92 5.34
CA THR A 20 -14.01 -4.73 4.46
C THR A 20 -12.63 -4.99 5.08
N ILE A 21 -11.96 -3.94 5.55
CA ILE A 21 -10.64 -4.06 6.18
C ILE A 21 -10.74 -4.90 7.46
N SER A 22 -11.73 -4.65 8.32
CA SER A 22 -11.91 -5.38 9.59
C SER A 22 -12.22 -6.85 9.36
N ALA A 23 -13.15 -7.17 8.45
CA ALA A 23 -13.46 -8.55 8.06
C ALA A 23 -12.22 -9.29 7.54
N ALA A 24 -11.41 -8.62 6.72
CA ALA A 24 -10.23 -9.24 6.15
C ALA A 24 -9.14 -9.56 7.19
N THR A 25 -9.11 -8.86 8.34
CA THR A 25 -8.19 -9.21 9.44
C THR A 25 -8.54 -10.52 10.14
N CYS A 26 -9.75 -11.03 9.97
CA CYS A 26 -10.18 -12.32 10.54
C CYS A 26 -9.67 -13.53 9.74
N PHE A 27 -9.10 -13.30 8.55
CA PHE A 27 -8.68 -14.35 7.63
C PHE A 27 -7.22 -14.17 7.20
N PRO A 28 -6.57 -15.22 6.65
CA PRO A 28 -5.29 -15.06 5.97
C PRO A 28 -5.38 -14.04 4.82
N GLU A 29 -4.27 -13.37 4.49
CA GLU A 29 -4.23 -12.45 3.36
C GLU A 29 -4.57 -13.18 2.04
N PRO A 30 -5.39 -12.61 1.14
CA PRO A 30 -5.80 -13.29 -0.09
C PRO A 30 -4.67 -13.46 -1.11
N PHE A 31 -3.49 -12.86 -0.88
CA PHE A 31 -2.36 -12.87 -1.80
C PHE A 31 -1.60 -14.21 -1.77
N ILE A 32 -1.59 -14.95 -2.88
CA ILE A 32 -0.86 -16.21 -2.99
C ILE A 32 0.60 -15.93 -3.37
N ASN A 33 1.51 -16.00 -2.40
CA ASN A 33 2.93 -15.68 -2.57
C ASN A 33 3.91 -16.80 -2.18
N GLU A 34 3.43 -18.00 -1.81
CA GLU A 34 4.25 -19.18 -1.46
C GLU A 34 5.40 -18.87 -0.47
N GLY A 35 5.18 -17.94 0.46
CA GLY A 35 6.19 -17.53 1.43
C GLY A 35 7.33 -16.68 0.85
N LYS A 36 7.23 -16.20 -0.40
CA LYS A 36 8.14 -15.23 -1.02
C LYS A 36 7.64 -13.79 -0.75
N ARG A 37 8.40 -12.80 -1.23
CA ARG A 37 7.96 -11.40 -1.20
C ARG A 37 6.80 -11.20 -2.18
N LEU A 38 5.87 -10.30 -1.88
CA LEU A 38 4.82 -9.94 -2.83
C LEU A 38 5.42 -9.44 -4.15
N GLY A 39 4.91 -9.99 -5.26
CA GLY A 39 5.29 -9.61 -6.62
C GLY A 39 4.66 -8.28 -7.06
N TYR A 40 5.00 -7.83 -8.27
CA TYR A 40 4.48 -6.57 -8.83
C TYR A 40 2.96 -6.54 -8.92
N ILE A 41 2.33 -7.65 -9.33
CA ILE A 41 0.87 -7.78 -9.45
C ILE A 41 0.16 -7.38 -8.14
N HIS A 42 0.61 -7.90 -7.00
CA HIS A 42 0.01 -7.61 -5.70
C HIS A 42 0.32 -6.19 -5.22
N ARG A 43 1.53 -5.69 -5.48
CA ARG A 43 1.94 -4.33 -5.09
C ARG A 43 1.22 -3.24 -5.87
N ASN A 44 0.84 -3.51 -7.13
CA ASN A 44 0.12 -2.54 -7.95
C ASN A 44 -1.22 -2.14 -7.32
N PHE A 45 -1.85 -3.03 -6.55
CA PHE A 45 -3.08 -2.71 -5.82
C PHE A 45 -2.86 -1.67 -4.70
N ALA A 46 -1.64 -1.47 -4.21
CA ALA A 46 -1.34 -0.41 -3.24
C ALA A 46 -1.28 0.99 -3.87
N GLY A 47 -1.23 1.06 -5.21
CA GLY A 47 -1.06 2.30 -5.97
C GLY A 47 0.08 3.16 -5.44
N THR A 48 -0.24 4.42 -5.15
CA THR A 48 0.69 5.41 -4.60
C THR A 48 0.53 5.58 -3.08
N ARG A 49 -0.24 4.71 -2.41
CA ARG A 49 -0.58 4.84 -0.97
C ARG A 49 0.39 4.11 -0.03
N PHE A 50 1.23 3.21 -0.54
CA PHE A 50 2.20 2.45 0.28
C PHE A 50 1.52 1.75 1.48
N SER A 51 0.40 1.07 1.21
CA SER A 51 -0.45 0.47 2.24
C SER A 51 -0.93 -0.91 1.85
N ASP A 52 -0.69 -1.88 2.74
CA ASP A 52 -1.22 -3.25 2.64
C ASP A 52 -2.74 -3.26 2.74
N HIS A 53 -3.33 -2.44 3.61
CA HIS A 53 -4.78 -2.35 3.76
C HIS A 53 -5.45 -1.70 2.54
N VAL A 54 -4.83 -0.70 1.91
CA VAL A 54 -5.32 -0.14 0.64
C VAL A 54 -5.18 -1.14 -0.49
N ALA A 55 -4.10 -1.93 -0.52
CA ALA A 55 -3.94 -3.00 -1.50
C ALA A 55 -5.05 -4.04 -1.37
N LEU A 56 -5.37 -4.44 -0.15
CA LEU A 56 -6.47 -5.35 0.15
C LEU A 56 -7.83 -4.78 -0.26
N LEU A 57 -8.10 -3.52 0.06
CA LEU A 57 -9.33 -2.83 -0.34
C LEU A 57 -9.48 -2.74 -1.87
N SER A 58 -8.39 -2.40 -2.56
CA SER A 58 -8.35 -2.32 -4.02
C SER A 58 -8.54 -3.69 -4.69
N VAL A 59 -7.97 -4.76 -4.11
CA VAL A 59 -8.23 -6.13 -4.54
C VAL A 59 -9.70 -6.48 -4.38
N PHE A 60 -10.28 -6.14 -3.22
CA PHE A 60 -11.66 -6.48 -2.92
C PHE A 60 -12.63 -5.77 -3.87
N GLN A 61 -12.42 -4.49 -4.16
CA GLN A 61 -13.19 -3.75 -5.17
C GLN A 61 -13.10 -4.41 -6.56
N ALA A 62 -11.88 -4.69 -7.03
CA ALA A 62 -11.68 -5.29 -8.35
C ALA A 62 -12.21 -6.73 -8.45
N TRP A 63 -12.15 -7.50 -7.36
CA TRP A 63 -12.71 -8.84 -7.29
C TRP A 63 -14.24 -8.81 -7.26
N ASP A 64 -14.85 -7.90 -6.51
CA ASP A 64 -16.31 -7.77 -6.45
C ASP A 64 -16.88 -7.40 -7.83
N ASP A 65 -16.23 -6.46 -8.53
CA ASP A 65 -16.55 -6.12 -9.92
C ASP A 65 -16.44 -7.33 -10.86
N ALA A 66 -15.37 -8.12 -10.74
CA ALA A 66 -15.17 -9.32 -11.56
C ALA A 66 -16.22 -10.42 -11.26
N ARG A 67 -16.58 -10.57 -9.98
CA ARG A 67 -17.58 -11.54 -9.51
C ARG A 67 -18.97 -11.25 -10.07
N MET A 68 -19.32 -9.98 -10.30
CA MET A 68 -20.56 -9.61 -10.98
C MET A 68 -20.67 -10.19 -12.40
N GLY A 69 -19.55 -10.56 -13.03
CA GLY A 69 -19.50 -11.25 -14.33
C GLY A 69 -19.74 -12.77 -14.27
N GLY A 70 -20.05 -13.32 -13.08
CA GLY A 70 -20.28 -14.75 -12.86
C GLY A 70 -19.03 -15.53 -12.39
N GLU A 71 -19.24 -16.78 -12.00
CA GLU A 71 -18.21 -17.62 -11.36
C GLU A 71 -16.97 -17.84 -12.22
N GLU A 72 -17.12 -18.02 -13.54
CA GLU A 72 -15.98 -18.17 -14.45
C GLU A 72 -15.18 -16.87 -14.62
N ALA A 73 -15.79 -15.70 -14.47
CA ALA A 73 -15.09 -14.41 -14.49
C ALA A 73 -14.32 -14.21 -13.17
N GLU A 74 -14.95 -14.54 -12.03
CA GLU A 74 -14.33 -14.53 -10.71
C GLU A 74 -13.09 -15.45 -10.67
N LYS A 75 -13.24 -16.70 -11.11
CA LYS A 75 -12.16 -17.68 -11.16
C LYS A 75 -10.99 -17.19 -12.02
N ARG A 76 -11.26 -16.72 -13.24
CA ARG A 76 -10.23 -16.15 -14.13
C ARG A 76 -9.51 -14.96 -13.51
N PHE A 77 -10.24 -14.08 -12.82
CA PHE A 77 -9.65 -12.95 -12.11
C PHE A 77 -8.70 -13.41 -10.99
N CYS A 78 -9.16 -14.33 -10.12
CA CYS A 78 -8.36 -14.86 -9.02
C CYS A 78 -7.11 -15.61 -9.51
N GLU A 79 -7.23 -16.43 -10.55
CA GLU A 79 -6.10 -17.13 -11.18
C GLU A 79 -5.07 -16.12 -11.74
N HIS A 80 -5.55 -15.14 -12.53
CA HIS A 80 -4.68 -14.14 -13.16
C HIS A 80 -3.97 -13.25 -12.13
N LYS A 81 -4.66 -12.86 -11.05
CA LYS A 81 -4.10 -12.01 -9.98
C LYS A 81 -3.40 -12.80 -8.87
N ARG A 82 -3.39 -14.13 -8.93
CA ARG A 82 -2.87 -15.03 -7.90
C ARG A 82 -3.47 -14.73 -6.53
N LEU A 83 -4.79 -14.82 -6.45
CA LEU A 83 -5.58 -14.54 -5.26
C LEU A 83 -6.36 -15.78 -4.82
N SER A 84 -6.56 -15.92 -3.51
CA SER A 84 -7.41 -16.95 -2.92
C SER A 84 -8.88 -16.54 -3.03
N MET A 85 -9.63 -17.19 -3.93
CA MET A 85 -11.07 -16.96 -4.12
C MET A 85 -11.86 -17.27 -2.85
N SER A 86 -11.53 -18.36 -2.15
CA SER A 86 -12.20 -18.73 -0.89
C SER A 86 -12.01 -17.68 0.20
N THR A 87 -10.81 -17.13 0.34
CA THR A 87 -10.54 -16.05 1.30
C THR A 87 -11.34 -14.80 0.99
N LEU A 88 -11.48 -14.43 -0.29
CA LEU A 88 -12.25 -13.26 -0.70
C LEU A 88 -13.75 -13.45 -0.44
N ARG A 89 -14.31 -14.64 -0.75
CA ARG A 89 -15.71 -14.98 -0.44
C ARG A 89 -15.98 -14.96 1.08
N MET A 90 -15.13 -15.59 1.89
CA MET A 90 -15.27 -15.55 3.37
C MET A 90 -15.16 -14.11 3.92
N THR A 91 -14.26 -13.29 3.37
CA THR A 91 -14.14 -11.88 3.74
C THR A 91 -15.42 -11.10 3.40
N TRP A 92 -16.03 -11.38 2.25
CA TRP A 92 -17.30 -10.78 1.86
C TRP A 92 -18.44 -11.16 2.80
N GLU A 93 -18.58 -12.44 3.14
CA GLU A 93 -19.60 -12.90 4.10
C GLU A 93 -19.44 -12.22 5.46
N ALA A 94 -18.23 -12.18 6.00
CA ALA A 94 -17.95 -11.50 7.27
C ALA A 94 -18.19 -9.98 7.18
N LYS A 95 -17.88 -9.34 6.04
CA LYS A 95 -18.18 -7.93 5.79
C LYS A 95 -19.69 -7.69 5.85
N VAL A 96 -20.50 -8.54 5.21
CA VAL A 96 -21.97 -8.43 5.19
C VAL A 96 -22.51 -8.56 6.61
N GLN A 97 -22.07 -9.56 7.38
CA GLN A 97 -22.47 -9.72 8.78
C GLN A 97 -22.11 -8.49 9.64
N LEU A 98 -20.93 -7.90 9.45
CA LEU A 98 -20.56 -6.66 10.14
C LEU A 98 -21.47 -5.49 9.79
N LYS A 99 -21.87 -5.36 8.51
CA LYS A 99 -22.83 -4.33 8.07
C LYS A 99 -24.20 -4.56 8.72
N GLU A 100 -24.70 -5.78 8.71
CA GLU A 100 -25.99 -6.14 9.34
C GLU A 100 -25.99 -5.86 10.84
N ILE A 101 -24.90 -6.12 11.55
CA ILE A 101 -24.75 -5.77 12.98
C ILE A 101 -24.85 -4.25 13.18
N LEU A 102 -24.22 -3.44 12.32
CA LEU A 102 -24.29 -1.99 12.42
C LEU A 102 -25.70 -1.47 12.11
N VAL A 103 -26.34 -1.96 11.05
CA VAL A 103 -27.71 -1.59 10.67
C VAL A 103 -28.72 -1.98 11.76
N SER A 104 -28.63 -3.21 12.28
CA SER A 104 -29.48 -3.68 13.39
C SER A 104 -29.23 -2.92 14.70
N SER A 105 -28.05 -2.32 14.86
CA SER A 105 -27.73 -1.40 15.96
C SER A 105 -28.26 0.02 15.73
N GLY A 106 -28.98 0.28 14.63
CA GLY A 106 -29.63 1.54 14.31
C GLY A 106 -28.82 2.47 13.40
N PHE A 107 -27.62 2.07 12.95
CA PHE A 107 -26.83 2.91 12.04
C PHE A 107 -27.48 2.96 10.65
N PRO A 108 -27.57 4.16 10.03
CA PRO A 108 -28.17 4.29 8.71
C PRO A 108 -27.42 3.50 7.63
N GLU A 109 -28.14 2.92 6.66
CA GLU A 109 -27.51 2.16 5.58
C GLU A 109 -26.59 3.04 4.71
N GLU A 110 -26.90 4.34 4.59
CA GLU A 110 -26.15 5.27 3.74
C GLU A 110 -24.71 5.48 4.20
N CYS A 111 -24.40 5.26 5.49
CA CYS A 111 -23.02 5.32 5.97
C CYS A 111 -22.20 4.05 5.69
N LEU A 112 -22.88 3.00 5.20
CA LEU A 112 -22.33 1.69 4.85
C LEU A 112 -22.44 1.41 3.34
N THR A 113 -22.76 2.43 2.53
CA THR A 113 -22.78 2.32 1.07
C THR A 113 -21.38 2.04 0.55
N THR A 114 -21.28 1.06 -0.36
CA THR A 114 -20.02 0.76 -1.06
C THR A 114 -19.66 1.93 -1.98
N GLN A 115 -18.42 2.40 -1.87
CA GLN A 115 -17.91 3.51 -2.65
C GLN A 115 -16.59 3.13 -3.34
N PRO A 116 -16.34 3.62 -4.57
CA PRO A 116 -15.08 3.40 -5.24
C PRO A 116 -13.98 4.27 -4.63
N PHE A 117 -12.82 3.68 -4.35
CA PHE A 117 -11.62 4.39 -3.92
C PHE A 117 -10.56 4.48 -5.02
N ASN A 118 -9.87 5.62 -5.08
CA ASN A 118 -8.71 5.81 -5.92
C ASN A 118 -7.40 5.64 -5.14
N ASN A 119 -6.70 4.54 -5.40
CA ASN A 119 -5.40 4.23 -4.80
C ASN A 119 -4.23 4.98 -5.48
N THR A 120 -4.46 5.67 -6.60
CA THR A 120 -3.46 6.37 -7.40
C THR A 120 -3.84 7.85 -7.53
N GLY A 121 -3.30 8.67 -6.62
CA GLY A 121 -3.60 10.10 -6.53
C GLY A 121 -4.49 10.48 -5.34
N PRO A 122 -5.04 11.71 -5.33
CA PRO A 122 -5.84 12.23 -4.22
C PRO A 122 -7.20 11.54 -4.10
N ASP A 123 -7.58 11.19 -2.88
CA ASP A 123 -8.90 10.65 -2.51
C ASP A 123 -9.08 10.90 -1.01
N ASN A 124 -9.96 11.85 -0.67
CA ASN A 124 -10.14 12.32 0.70
C ASN A 124 -10.83 11.25 1.57
N ASN A 125 -11.70 10.41 1.00
CA ASN A 125 -12.38 9.36 1.75
C ASN A 125 -11.38 8.23 2.07
N LEU A 126 -10.50 7.88 1.13
CA LEU A 126 -9.41 6.96 1.39
C LEU A 126 -8.42 7.50 2.43
N ASP A 127 -8.16 8.81 2.41
CA ASP A 127 -7.31 9.48 3.41
C ASP A 127 -7.92 9.39 4.82
N ILE A 128 -9.25 9.52 4.95
CA ILE A 128 -9.96 9.24 6.20
C ILE A 128 -9.84 7.77 6.59
N VAL A 129 -10.06 6.82 5.68
CA VAL A 129 -9.92 5.38 5.96
C VAL A 129 -8.54 5.07 6.55
N ILE A 130 -7.46 5.61 5.96
CA ILE A 130 -6.08 5.46 6.47
C ILE A 130 -5.93 6.07 7.87
N SER A 131 -6.56 7.23 8.10
CA SER A 131 -6.50 7.93 9.39
C SER A 131 -7.23 7.16 10.50
N LEU A 132 -8.41 6.62 10.19
CA LEU A 132 -9.20 5.81 11.11
C LEU A 132 -8.55 4.45 11.37
N LEU A 133 -7.93 3.86 10.35
CA LEU A 133 -7.10 2.67 10.52
C LEU A 133 -5.94 2.94 11.48
N ALA A 134 -5.27 4.10 11.37
CA ALA A 134 -4.22 4.48 12.31
C ALA A 134 -4.73 4.55 13.75
N PHE A 135 -5.95 5.07 13.96
CA PHE A 135 -6.63 5.02 15.26
C PHE A 135 -6.91 3.58 15.72
N GLY A 136 -7.40 2.72 14.82
CA GLY A 136 -7.77 1.34 15.11
C GLY A 136 -6.60 0.47 15.56
N VAL A 137 -5.44 0.61 14.91
CA VAL A 137 -4.24 -0.21 15.18
C VAL A 137 -3.24 0.44 16.13
N TYR A 138 -3.42 1.70 16.53
CA TYR A 138 -2.60 2.32 17.58
C TYR A 138 -2.61 1.43 18.85
N PRO A 139 -1.47 1.17 19.53
CA PRO A 139 -0.17 1.87 19.44
C PRO A 139 0.84 1.27 18.46
N ASN A 140 0.39 0.49 17.48
CA ASN A 140 1.25 -0.14 16.48
C ASN A 140 1.74 0.88 15.43
N VAL A 141 2.63 1.78 15.86
CA VAL A 141 3.29 2.77 15.01
C VAL A 141 4.77 2.41 14.90
N CYS A 142 5.38 2.69 13.75
CA CYS A 142 6.81 2.53 13.56
C CYS A 142 7.39 3.60 12.64
N TYR A 143 8.69 3.80 12.77
CA TYR A 143 9.51 4.66 11.93
C TYR A 143 10.41 3.82 11.03
N HIS A 144 10.35 4.06 9.72
CA HIS A 144 11.23 3.42 8.75
C HIS A 144 12.64 4.01 8.83
N LYS A 145 13.64 3.16 9.04
CA LYS A 145 15.04 3.58 9.16
C LYS A 145 15.78 3.43 7.84
N GLU A 146 15.93 2.19 7.38
CA GLU A 146 16.66 1.82 6.16
C GLU A 146 16.20 0.43 5.71
N LYS A 147 16.26 0.15 4.41
CA LYS A 147 15.95 -1.17 3.83
C LYS A 147 14.63 -1.71 4.40
N ARG A 148 14.69 -2.84 5.13
CA ARG A 148 13.57 -3.46 5.84
C ARG A 148 13.50 -3.09 7.31
N LYS A 149 14.48 -2.38 7.87
CA LYS A 149 14.55 -2.08 9.30
C LYS A 149 13.58 -0.95 9.65
N ILE A 150 12.82 -1.18 10.70
CA ILE A 150 11.90 -0.24 11.30
C ILE A 150 12.17 -0.15 12.80
N LEU A 151 11.83 0.98 13.40
CA LEU A 151 11.83 1.21 14.83
C LEU A 151 10.39 1.30 15.31
N THR A 152 9.99 0.42 16.22
CA THR A 152 8.66 0.46 16.83
C THR A 152 8.56 1.57 17.88
N THR A 153 7.34 1.93 18.29
CA THR A 153 7.07 2.87 19.40
C THR A 153 7.84 2.54 20.68
N GLU A 154 8.10 1.27 20.94
CA GLU A 154 8.86 0.76 22.10
C GLU A 154 10.39 0.97 21.96
N GLY A 155 10.87 1.55 20.85
CA GLY A 155 12.30 1.66 20.57
C GLY A 155 12.96 0.34 20.14
N HIS A 156 12.18 -0.73 19.93
CA HIS A 156 12.68 -2.00 19.45
C HIS A 156 12.81 -2.03 17.93
N SER A 157 13.94 -2.55 17.45
CA SER A 157 14.18 -2.81 16.03
C SER A 157 13.35 -3.99 15.56
N ALA A 158 12.67 -3.82 14.42
CA ALA A 158 11.91 -4.87 13.74
C ALA A 158 12.13 -4.78 12.22
N LEU A 159 11.57 -5.73 11.48
CA LEU A 159 11.63 -5.77 10.02
C LEU A 159 10.26 -5.60 9.37
N ILE A 160 10.21 -4.98 8.18
CA ILE A 160 9.04 -5.06 7.31
C ILE A 160 8.86 -6.51 6.88
N HIS A 161 7.68 -7.08 7.14
CA HIS A 161 7.37 -8.46 6.78
C HIS A 161 7.38 -8.67 5.25
N LYS A 162 7.78 -9.87 4.80
CA LYS A 162 7.92 -10.20 3.38
C LYS A 162 6.60 -10.13 2.61
N SER A 163 5.47 -10.34 3.29
CA SER A 163 4.13 -10.22 2.69
C SER A 163 3.63 -8.78 2.58
N SER A 164 4.40 -7.78 3.05
CA SER A 164 4.01 -6.39 2.87
C SER A 164 4.37 -5.88 1.47
N VAL A 165 3.51 -5.08 0.86
CA VAL A 165 3.78 -4.29 -0.36
C VAL A 165 4.93 -3.29 -0.14
N ASN A 166 5.20 -2.95 1.12
CA ASN A 166 6.29 -2.08 1.55
C ASN A 166 7.60 -2.83 1.78
N CYS A 167 7.65 -4.16 1.66
CA CYS A 167 8.95 -4.84 1.70
C CYS A 167 9.75 -4.48 0.43
N PRO A 168 10.99 -3.97 0.48
CA PRO A 168 11.80 -3.76 -0.72
C PRO A 168 12.05 -5.05 -1.51
N PHE A 169 12.24 -4.98 -2.83
CA PHE A 169 12.59 -6.14 -3.67
C PHE A 169 14.05 -6.56 -3.52
N SER A 170 14.95 -5.59 -3.38
CA SER A 170 16.39 -5.80 -3.22
C SER A 170 16.89 -5.05 -1.98
N SER A 171 18.21 -5.02 -1.79
CA SER A 171 18.87 -4.23 -0.75
C SER A 171 18.86 -2.71 -1.03
N GLN A 172 18.25 -2.27 -2.14
CA GLN A 172 18.11 -0.85 -2.45
C GLN A 172 17.17 -0.16 -1.46
N ASP A 173 17.61 1.00 -0.99
CA ASP A 173 16.81 1.82 -0.10
C ASP A 173 15.63 2.43 -0.84
N ILE A 174 14.46 2.18 -0.28
CA ILE A 174 13.23 2.82 -0.70
C ILE A 174 13.08 4.11 0.11
N LYS A 175 12.98 5.23 -0.59
CA LYS A 175 12.58 6.50 0.03
C LYS A 175 11.05 6.59 0.05
N TYR A 176 10.48 6.56 1.26
CA TYR A 176 9.03 6.77 1.44
C TYR A 176 8.69 8.25 1.55
N PRO A 177 7.48 8.67 1.13
CA PRO A 177 7.03 10.05 1.28
C PRO A 177 6.94 10.52 2.74
N SER A 178 6.67 9.60 3.66
CA SER A 178 6.68 9.79 5.11
C SER A 178 7.50 8.66 5.72
N PRO A 179 8.25 8.87 6.82
CA PRO A 179 8.95 7.78 7.48
C PRO A 179 8.02 6.96 8.40
N PHE A 180 6.79 7.40 8.64
CA PHE A 180 5.89 6.77 9.60
C PHE A 180 4.94 5.76 8.97
N PHE A 181 4.77 4.64 9.67
CA PHE A 181 3.81 3.61 9.33
C PHE A 181 3.02 3.19 10.55
N VAL A 182 1.76 2.82 10.34
CA VAL A 182 1.03 1.96 11.27
C VAL A 182 1.05 0.52 10.76
N PHE A 183 0.90 -0.46 11.67
CA PHE A 183 0.89 -1.87 11.30
C PHE A 183 -0.17 -2.68 12.06
N GLY A 184 -0.70 -3.73 11.44
CA GLY A 184 -1.74 -4.57 12.06
C GLY A 184 -1.16 -5.51 13.11
N GLU A 185 -0.09 -6.23 12.78
CA GLU A 185 0.41 -7.34 13.61
C GLU A 185 1.94 -7.33 13.74
N LYS A 186 2.44 -7.73 14.92
CA LYS A 186 3.86 -8.00 15.20
C LYS A 186 4.07 -9.51 15.26
N ILE A 187 4.81 -10.05 14.32
CA ILE A 187 5.09 -11.49 14.22
C ILE A 187 6.52 -11.75 14.68
N ARG A 188 6.69 -12.68 15.63
CA ARG A 188 8.00 -13.15 16.09
C ARG A 188 8.28 -14.54 15.51
N THR A 189 9.21 -14.61 14.57
CA THR A 189 9.79 -15.87 14.08
C THR A 189 11.29 -15.88 14.36
N ARG A 190 12.15 -15.93 13.34
CA ARG A 190 13.60 -15.72 13.46
C ARG A 190 13.95 -14.27 13.76
N ALA A 191 13.11 -13.34 13.31
CA ALA A 191 13.21 -11.92 13.60
C ALA A 191 11.81 -11.35 13.85
N ILE A 192 11.72 -10.30 14.65
CA ILE A 192 10.48 -9.55 14.85
C ILE A 192 10.16 -8.81 13.55
N SER A 193 8.95 -9.01 13.01
CA SER A 193 8.50 -8.35 11.79
C SER A 193 7.12 -7.73 11.96
N ALA A 194 6.90 -6.56 11.36
CA ALA A 194 5.60 -5.92 11.27
C ALA A 194 4.90 -6.31 9.96
N LYS A 195 3.63 -6.70 10.04
CA LYS A 195 2.76 -7.08 8.92
C LYS A 195 1.58 -6.10 8.82
N ALA A 196 0.96 -6.03 7.64
CA ALA A 196 -0.15 -5.14 7.34
C ALA A 196 0.22 -3.67 7.60
N MET A 197 1.27 -3.20 6.92
CA MET A 197 1.84 -1.87 7.08
C MET A 197 1.12 -0.84 6.22
N THR A 198 0.90 0.35 6.76
CA THR A 198 0.27 1.48 6.06
C THR A 198 1.01 2.77 6.35
N LEU A 199 1.47 3.43 5.29
CA LEU A 199 2.10 4.73 5.38
C LEU A 199 1.11 5.75 5.95
N VAL A 200 1.55 6.53 6.94
CA VAL A 200 0.75 7.59 7.54
C VAL A 200 1.56 8.88 7.64
N THR A 201 0.88 10.01 7.72
CA THR A 201 1.52 11.30 7.94
C THR A 201 1.65 11.65 9.41
N PRO A 202 2.57 12.55 9.78
CA PRO A 202 2.64 13.09 11.12
C PRO A 202 1.33 13.70 11.63
N LEU A 203 0.55 14.34 10.75
CA LEU A 203 -0.74 14.93 11.14
C LEU A 203 -1.80 13.86 11.42
N GLN A 204 -1.82 12.77 10.65
CA GLN A 204 -2.69 11.63 10.94
C GLN A 204 -2.33 11.00 12.29
N LEU A 205 -1.04 10.87 12.62
CA LEU A 205 -0.61 10.42 13.95
C LEU A 205 -1.02 11.41 15.04
N LEU A 206 -0.78 12.71 14.84
CA LEU A 206 -1.14 13.77 15.77
C LEU A 206 -2.65 13.92 15.96
N LEU A 207 -3.49 13.47 15.02
CA LEU A 207 -4.95 13.51 15.16
C LEU A 207 -5.54 12.20 15.70
N PHE A 208 -5.00 11.03 15.32
CA PHE A 208 -5.65 9.75 15.56
C PHE A 208 -4.83 8.71 16.31
N ALA A 209 -3.52 8.85 16.37
CA ALA A 209 -2.62 7.81 16.88
C ALA A 209 -1.56 8.40 17.81
N SER A 210 -2.02 9.10 18.85
CA SER A 210 -1.19 9.49 19.98
C SER A 210 -1.95 9.52 21.29
N LYS A 211 -1.24 9.31 22.39
CA LYS A 211 -1.75 9.37 23.77
C LYS A 211 -1.30 10.64 24.48
N LYS A 212 -0.10 11.15 24.18
CA LYS A 212 0.52 12.29 24.83
C LYS A 212 1.11 13.24 23.80
N VAL A 213 0.85 14.53 23.99
CA VAL A 213 1.38 15.60 23.13
C VAL A 213 1.91 16.70 24.05
N LEU A 214 3.22 16.95 23.99
CA LEU A 214 3.88 18.04 24.69
C LEU A 214 4.37 19.06 23.68
N SER A 215 4.49 20.32 24.10
CA SER A 215 4.98 21.41 23.25
C SER A 215 5.98 22.25 24.04
N ASP A 216 7.09 22.60 23.41
CA ASP A 216 8.04 23.61 23.92
C ASP A 216 7.92 24.97 23.20
N GLY A 217 6.87 25.13 22.37
CA GLY A 217 6.63 26.31 21.53
C GLY A 217 6.90 26.06 20.04
N GLU A 218 8.03 25.43 19.71
CA GLU A 218 8.47 25.19 18.31
C GLU A 218 8.43 23.72 17.91
N ILE A 219 8.62 22.83 18.87
CA ILE A 219 8.63 21.39 18.70
C ILE A 219 7.46 20.80 19.48
N ILE A 220 6.72 19.94 18.80
CA ILE A 220 5.67 19.11 19.37
C ILE A 220 6.22 17.70 19.54
N LEU A 221 6.28 17.23 20.78
CA LEU A 221 6.69 15.88 21.13
C LEU A 221 5.45 15.01 21.30
N VAL A 222 5.28 14.05 20.39
CA VAL A 222 4.16 13.10 20.38
C VAL A 222 4.64 11.75 20.90
N ASP A 223 3.95 11.25 21.93
CA ASP A 223 4.23 9.98 22.63
C ASP A 223 5.68 9.82 23.10
N ASP A 224 6.34 10.92 23.44
CA ASP A 224 7.71 10.97 23.95
C ASP A 224 8.82 10.56 22.95
N TRP A 225 8.50 10.36 21.66
CA TRP A 225 9.49 9.96 20.65
C TRP A 225 9.38 10.65 19.29
N ILE A 226 8.17 11.04 18.85
CA ILE A 226 7.99 11.72 17.56
C ILE A 226 8.12 13.23 17.78
N LYS A 227 9.16 13.83 17.21
CA LYS A 227 9.39 15.28 17.26
C LYS A 227 8.92 15.93 15.97
N LEU A 228 7.93 16.81 16.06
CA LEU A 228 7.37 17.55 14.93
C LEU A 228 7.69 19.04 15.07
N LYS A 229 8.29 19.63 14.04
CA LYS A 229 8.49 21.08 13.98
C LYS A 229 7.20 21.73 13.48
N MET A 230 6.39 22.28 14.39
CA MET A 230 5.13 22.96 14.09
C MET A 230 4.76 23.90 15.24
N SER A 231 3.98 24.94 14.97
CA SER A 231 3.60 25.90 16.00
C SER A 231 2.70 25.28 17.06
N HIS A 232 2.91 25.71 18.32
CA HIS A 232 2.06 25.33 19.45
C HIS A 232 0.56 25.49 19.15
N ASN A 233 0.16 26.65 18.64
CA ASN A 233 -1.25 26.96 18.38
C ASN A 233 -1.88 26.01 17.34
N ALA A 234 -1.17 25.69 16.26
CA ALA A 234 -1.67 24.75 15.26
C ALA A 234 -1.82 23.33 15.86
N ALA A 235 -0.84 22.90 16.67
CA ALA A 235 -0.89 21.61 17.33
C ALA A 235 -2.06 21.52 18.32
N ALA A 236 -2.25 22.56 19.14
CA ALA A 236 -3.36 22.67 20.08
C ALA A 236 -4.73 22.62 19.39
N CYS A 237 -4.87 23.33 18.25
CA CYS A 237 -6.11 23.28 17.47
C CYS A 237 -6.38 21.88 16.90
N ILE A 238 -5.36 21.21 16.36
CA ILE A 238 -5.50 19.85 15.81
C ILE A 238 -5.83 18.85 16.91
N THR A 239 -5.19 18.94 18.08
CA THR A 239 -5.48 18.03 19.19
C THR A 239 -6.84 18.30 19.82
N ALA A 240 -7.32 19.55 19.83
CA ALA A 240 -8.67 19.89 20.31
C ALA A 240 -9.79 19.21 19.48
N LEU A 241 -9.58 19.00 18.18
CA LEU A 241 -10.53 18.25 17.33
C LEU A 241 -10.77 16.82 17.82
N ARG A 242 -9.81 16.23 18.56
CA ARG A 242 -9.96 14.90 19.14
C ARG A 242 -11.12 14.89 20.11
N ALA A 243 -11.12 15.78 21.09
CA ALA A 243 -12.18 15.85 22.11
C ALA A 243 -13.56 16.06 21.48
N ALA A 244 -13.65 16.94 20.47
CA ALA A 244 -14.88 17.19 19.74
C ALA A 244 -15.36 15.95 18.95
N MET A 245 -14.45 15.22 18.30
CA MET A 245 -14.76 13.95 17.64
C MET A 245 -15.18 12.87 18.64
N GLU A 246 -14.56 12.81 19.82
CA GLU A 246 -14.94 11.87 20.87
C GLU A 246 -16.34 12.16 21.42
N ALA A 247 -16.68 13.43 21.61
CA ALA A 247 -18.03 13.84 22.01
C ALA A 247 -19.08 13.43 20.97
N LEU A 248 -18.80 13.66 19.68
CA LEU A 248 -19.69 13.24 18.60
C LEU A 248 -19.86 11.71 18.55
N VAL A 249 -18.79 10.94 18.73
CA VAL A 249 -18.87 9.47 18.80
C VAL A 249 -19.79 9.03 19.93
N VAL A 250 -19.67 9.62 21.11
CA VAL A 250 -20.53 9.28 22.26
C VAL A 250 -21.99 9.55 21.93
N GLU A 251 -22.28 10.68 21.30
CA GLU A 251 -23.65 11.07 20.97
C GLU A 251 -24.26 10.17 19.89
N VAL A 252 -23.52 9.90 18.82
CA VAL A 252 -23.92 8.94 17.76
C VAL A 252 -24.09 7.53 18.30
N THR A 253 -23.32 7.13 19.32
CA THR A 253 -23.49 5.80 19.93
C THR A 253 -24.83 5.67 20.66
N LYS A 254 -25.36 6.76 21.24
CA LYS A 254 -26.68 6.78 21.88
C LYS A 254 -27.80 6.88 20.85
N HIS A 255 -27.59 7.68 19.80
CA HIS A 255 -28.58 7.96 18.76
C HIS A 255 -27.94 7.86 17.37
N PRO A 256 -27.79 6.65 16.79
CA PRO A 256 -27.07 6.46 15.53
C PRO A 256 -27.66 7.20 14.32
N ALA A 257 -28.98 7.45 14.33
CA ALA A 257 -29.66 8.23 13.29
C ALA A 257 -29.15 9.68 13.16
N LEU A 258 -28.46 10.23 14.18
CA LEU A 258 -27.88 11.58 14.14
C LEU A 258 -26.88 11.79 13.00
N ILE A 259 -26.29 10.72 12.45
CA ILE A 259 -25.39 10.80 11.30
C ILE A 259 -26.07 11.49 10.09
N GLN A 260 -27.39 11.33 9.93
CA GLN A 260 -28.14 11.96 8.84
C GLN A 260 -28.52 13.43 9.11
N GLN A 261 -28.35 13.91 10.35
CA GLN A 261 -28.84 15.22 10.81
C GLN A 261 -27.78 15.92 11.67
N LEU A 262 -26.53 15.93 11.19
CA LEU A 262 -25.44 16.62 11.88
C LEU A 262 -25.65 18.13 11.83
N ASP A 263 -25.31 18.81 12.92
CA ASP A 263 -25.34 20.28 12.93
C ASP A 263 -24.17 20.88 12.11
N LEU A 264 -24.27 22.17 11.78
CA LEU A 264 -23.26 22.87 10.98
C LEU A 264 -21.86 22.87 11.64
N THR A 265 -21.79 22.83 12.97
CA THR A 265 -20.52 22.81 13.70
C THR A 265 -19.84 21.44 13.57
N GLN A 266 -20.62 20.37 13.70
CA GLN A 266 -20.18 18.99 13.50
C GLN A 266 -19.73 18.78 12.05
N GLU A 267 -20.49 19.24 11.06
CA GLU A 267 -20.11 19.15 9.64
C GLU A 267 -18.79 19.89 9.36
N ARG A 268 -18.63 21.11 9.88
CA ARG A 268 -17.38 21.88 9.76
C ARG A 268 -16.21 21.15 10.41
N MET A 269 -16.40 20.59 11.60
CA MET A 269 -15.39 19.79 12.28
C MET A 269 -14.98 18.57 11.45
N LEU A 270 -15.93 17.79 10.94
CA LEU A 270 -15.66 16.63 10.09
C LEU A 270 -14.93 17.03 8.81
N ASN A 271 -15.30 18.16 8.21
CA ASN A 271 -14.62 18.67 7.02
C ASN A 271 -13.18 19.13 7.32
N MET A 272 -12.91 19.74 8.48
CA MET A 272 -11.54 20.05 8.92
C MET A 272 -10.72 18.76 9.08
N ILE A 273 -11.29 17.73 9.70
CA ILE A 273 -10.64 16.43 9.85
C ILE A 273 -10.32 15.82 8.47
N ARG A 274 -11.27 15.86 7.52
CA ARG A 274 -11.05 15.43 6.13
C ARG A 274 -9.87 16.15 5.48
N GLN A 275 -9.74 17.47 5.67
CA GLN A 275 -8.62 18.22 5.11
C GLN A 275 -7.29 17.86 5.79
N LEU A 276 -7.27 17.70 7.12
CA LEU A 276 -6.06 17.34 7.88
C LEU A 276 -5.58 15.91 7.60
N SER A 277 -6.49 15.01 7.26
CA SER A 277 -6.17 13.63 6.88
C SER A 277 -5.43 13.52 5.55
N ARG A 278 -5.50 14.54 4.68
CA ARG A 278 -4.83 14.53 3.38
C ARG A 278 -3.31 14.53 3.56
N PRO A 279 -2.55 13.70 2.82
CA PRO A 279 -1.10 13.71 2.89
C PRO A 279 -0.48 15.09 2.62
N ALA A 280 -1.08 15.84 1.68
CA ALA A 280 -0.66 17.19 1.33
C ALA A 280 -0.74 18.19 2.49
N ALA A 281 -1.66 18.00 3.46
CA ALA A 281 -1.76 18.86 4.63
C ALA A 281 -0.52 18.78 5.53
N ALA A 282 0.17 17.63 5.53
CA ALA A 282 1.44 17.44 6.22
C ALA A 282 2.66 17.73 5.33
N GLY A 283 2.47 18.34 4.16
CA GLY A 283 3.53 18.53 3.15
C GLY A 283 4.01 17.24 2.47
N VAL A 284 3.31 16.12 2.69
CA VAL A 284 3.67 14.82 2.10
C VAL A 284 3.07 14.72 0.71
N ARG A 285 3.94 14.66 -0.31
CA ARG A 285 3.53 14.44 -1.71
C ARG A 285 3.57 12.94 -2.01
N LEU A 286 2.40 12.34 -2.16
CA LEU A 286 2.33 11.02 -2.78
C LEU A 286 2.79 11.14 -4.23
N MET A 287 3.82 10.41 -4.60
CA MET A 287 4.39 10.44 -5.95
C MET A 287 3.27 10.14 -6.97
N ALA A 288 3.20 10.91 -8.05
CA ALA A 288 2.45 10.48 -9.24
C ALA A 288 3.04 9.14 -9.70
N ALA A 289 2.19 8.17 -10.04
CA ALA A 289 2.62 6.85 -10.46
C ALA A 289 3.69 6.96 -11.56
N ASN A 290 4.95 6.62 -11.23
CA ASN A 290 5.91 5.92 -12.08
C ASN A 290 7.33 5.95 -11.51
N ALA A 291 7.81 4.75 -11.11
CA ALA A 291 9.21 4.30 -11.02
C ALA A 291 9.28 2.90 -10.38
N ARG A 292 8.27 2.51 -9.59
CA ARG A 292 8.18 1.18 -8.95
C ARG A 292 7.55 0.10 -9.84
N PHE A 293 6.82 0.52 -10.86
CA PHE A 293 5.82 -0.31 -11.54
C PHE A 293 6.07 -0.27 -13.05
N GLY A 294 7.19 -0.83 -13.49
CA GLY A 294 7.16 -1.50 -14.77
C GLY A 294 6.36 -2.80 -14.55
N ASP A 295 5.50 -3.17 -15.50
CA ASP A 295 5.21 -4.59 -15.68
C ASP A 295 6.57 -5.30 -15.58
N GLY A 296 6.71 -6.25 -14.66
CA GLY A 296 7.97 -6.93 -14.42
C GLY A 296 8.61 -7.39 -15.73
N PRO A 297 9.91 -7.75 -15.74
CA PRO A 297 10.65 -8.05 -16.97
C PRO A 297 9.77 -8.85 -17.95
N ARG A 298 9.63 -8.32 -19.17
CA ARG A 298 8.77 -8.90 -20.21
C ARG A 298 9.00 -10.42 -20.23
N PRO A 299 7.93 -11.24 -20.32
CA PRO A 299 8.08 -12.69 -20.42
C PRO A 299 9.16 -13.01 -21.45
N PRO A 300 10.09 -13.95 -21.19
CA PRO A 300 11.07 -14.37 -22.17
C PRO A 300 10.31 -14.65 -23.48
N LYS A 301 10.72 -14.01 -24.58
CA LYS A 301 10.18 -14.36 -25.89
C LYS A 301 10.39 -15.87 -26.03
N MET A 302 9.30 -16.63 -26.07
CA MET A 302 9.39 -18.06 -26.33
C MET A 302 10.17 -18.22 -27.63
N ALA A 303 11.25 -19.01 -27.60
CA ALA A 303 11.94 -19.37 -28.83
C ALA A 303 10.90 -20.01 -29.74
N ARG A 304 10.71 -19.44 -30.95
CA ARG A 304 9.95 -20.13 -31.98
C ARG A 304 10.61 -21.48 -32.16
N TYR A 305 9.83 -22.53 -31.95
CA TYR A 305 10.24 -23.89 -32.26
C TYR A 305 10.59 -23.92 -33.75
N ASN A 306 11.89 -23.98 -34.08
CA ASN A 306 12.31 -24.34 -35.42
C ASN A 306 12.05 -25.84 -35.54
N SER A 307 10.87 -26.20 -36.04
CA SER A 307 10.59 -27.56 -36.46
C SER A 307 11.29 -27.77 -37.80
N GLU A 308 12.53 -28.24 -37.74
CA GLU A 308 13.18 -28.88 -38.88
C GLU A 308 12.58 -30.27 -39.08
N GLY A 309 11.97 -30.48 -40.25
CA GLY A 309 11.68 -31.81 -40.78
C GLY A 309 10.27 -31.94 -41.36
N GLY A 310 10.15 -31.99 -42.70
CA GLY A 310 8.94 -32.51 -43.34
C GLY A 310 8.53 -31.92 -44.70
N TRP A 311 9.29 -32.19 -45.74
CA TRP A 311 8.88 -32.45 -47.14
C TRP A 311 7.50 -31.98 -47.67
N GLY A 312 7.51 -31.20 -48.76
CA GLY A 312 6.38 -31.20 -49.71
C GLY A 312 6.25 -29.98 -50.62
N GLY A 313 6.58 -30.17 -51.91
CA GLY A 313 5.77 -29.65 -53.03
C GLY A 313 6.02 -28.21 -53.50
N GLY A 314 6.52 -28.08 -54.73
CA GLY A 314 6.70 -26.80 -55.42
C GLY A 314 5.45 -26.19 -56.04
N TYR A 315 5.63 -24.93 -56.42
CA TYR A 315 5.02 -24.11 -57.47
C TYR A 315 3.58 -24.37 -57.99
N SER A 316 2.85 -23.25 -58.05
CA SER A 316 1.78 -22.82 -58.99
C SER A 316 0.53 -22.45 -58.19
N GLY A 317 0.11 -21.19 -58.11
CA GLY A 317 -0.38 -20.36 -59.22
C GLY A 317 -1.90 -20.18 -59.00
N GLY A 318 -2.41 -18.95 -58.94
CA GLY A 318 -3.86 -18.73 -58.90
C GLY A 318 -4.34 -17.44 -58.25
N SER A 319 -4.74 -16.49 -59.10
CA SER A 319 -5.43 -15.22 -58.85
C SER A 319 -6.65 -15.28 -57.92
N GLY A 320 -6.96 -14.15 -57.26
CA GLY A 320 -8.24 -14.01 -56.55
C GLY A 320 -8.55 -12.69 -55.85
N TYR A 321 -8.37 -11.55 -56.53
CA TYR A 321 -9.17 -10.31 -56.46
C TYR A 321 -9.84 -9.77 -55.17
N ARG A 322 -9.58 -8.46 -54.97
CA ARG A 322 -10.43 -7.37 -54.40
C ARG A 322 -10.57 -7.30 -52.87
N ALA A 323 -10.64 -6.13 -52.23
CA ALA A 323 -10.33 -4.73 -52.52
C ALA A 323 -10.66 -3.92 -51.24
N ARG A 324 -10.13 -2.69 -51.18
CA ARG A 324 -10.57 -1.53 -50.37
C ARG A 324 -10.07 -1.41 -48.92
N GLY A 325 -9.37 -0.29 -48.69
CA GLY A 325 -9.14 0.31 -47.39
C GLY A 325 -8.14 1.46 -47.49
N TYR A 326 -8.66 2.66 -47.71
CA TYR A 326 -7.96 3.89 -48.04
C TYR A 326 -7.00 4.40 -46.94
N SER A 327 -5.93 5.06 -47.39
CA SER A 327 -4.90 5.76 -46.60
C SER A 327 -5.26 7.24 -46.36
N GLY A 328 -4.71 7.81 -45.28
CA GLY A 328 -4.57 9.25 -45.02
C GLY A 328 -4.42 9.49 -43.52
N TYR A 329 -3.48 10.25 -42.97
CA TYR A 329 -2.41 11.13 -43.47
C TYR A 329 -1.35 11.24 -42.35
N SER A 330 -0.07 11.17 -42.69
CA SER A 330 1.03 11.56 -41.79
C SER A 330 1.75 12.77 -42.36
N TYR A 331 1.74 13.86 -41.60
CA TYR A 331 2.43 15.10 -41.91
C TYR A 331 3.92 14.96 -41.56
N SER A 332 4.78 15.34 -42.50
CA SER A 332 6.24 15.40 -42.33
C SER A 332 6.67 16.85 -42.08
N GLY A 333 7.60 17.04 -41.14
CA GLY A 333 8.25 18.32 -40.89
C GLY A 333 9.77 18.13 -40.80
N ARG A 334 10.48 18.66 -41.80
CA ARG A 334 11.95 18.66 -41.96
C ARG A 334 12.67 19.61 -40.99
N ARG A 335 13.95 19.30 -40.71
CA ARG A 335 15.20 20.11 -40.83
C ARG A 335 16.19 19.60 -39.76
N SER A 336 17.43 19.14 -40.02
CA SER A 336 18.58 19.61 -40.81
C SER A 336 19.72 20.06 -39.87
N ARG A 337 20.94 19.55 -40.16
CA ARG A 337 22.31 20.02 -39.84
C ARG A 337 23.05 19.64 -38.54
N GLY A 338 24.30 19.21 -38.80
CA GLY A 338 25.51 19.46 -38.00
C GLY A 338 25.90 18.30 -37.09
N GLY A 339 27.12 17.77 -37.05
CA GLY A 339 28.43 18.09 -37.63
C GLY A 339 29.41 17.08 -37.02
N GLY A 340 30.38 16.58 -37.79
CA GLY A 340 31.32 15.55 -37.34
C GLY A 340 32.45 16.10 -36.48
N TYR A 341 33.11 15.23 -35.72
CA TYR A 341 34.53 15.33 -35.40
C TYR A 341 35.14 13.93 -35.26
N GLN A 342 36.37 13.85 -35.75
CA GLN A 342 37.20 12.71 -36.05
C GLN A 342 38.35 12.64 -35.04
N GLY A 343 38.86 11.42 -34.78
CA GLY A 343 40.30 11.22 -34.53
C GLY A 343 40.69 10.77 -33.12
N GLY A 344 41.52 9.72 -33.07
CA GLY A 344 42.32 9.39 -31.89
C GLY A 344 42.67 7.90 -31.73
N GLN A 345 43.57 7.37 -32.57
CA GLN A 345 44.27 6.11 -32.33
C GLN A 345 45.24 6.25 -31.14
N GLY A 346 45.36 5.21 -30.31
CA GLY A 346 46.37 5.13 -29.26
C GLY A 346 46.57 3.70 -28.76
N ARG A 347 47.77 3.18 -28.97
CA ARG A 347 48.22 1.80 -28.78
C ARG A 347 48.43 1.43 -27.30
N GLY A 348 48.21 0.15 -26.97
CA GLY A 348 49.29 -0.73 -26.53
C GLY A 348 49.51 -1.00 -25.02
N TYR A 349 49.68 -2.30 -24.76
CA TYR A 349 50.54 -2.97 -23.75
C TYR A 349 49.99 -3.43 -22.39
N GLY A 350 50.26 -4.73 -22.13
CA GLY A 350 50.42 -5.37 -20.82
C GLY A 350 49.19 -6.16 -20.37
N GLY A 351 49.12 -7.50 -20.32
CA GLY A 351 50.16 -8.52 -20.25
C GLY A 351 50.26 -9.12 -18.85
N ARG A 352 49.65 -10.31 -18.65
CA ARG A 352 49.80 -11.29 -17.53
C ARG A 352 49.35 -10.78 -16.15
N GLY A 353 48.63 -11.53 -15.33
CA GLY A 353 48.66 -12.95 -15.04
C GLY A 353 48.96 -13.10 -13.53
N GLY A 354 48.28 -14.01 -12.83
CA GLY A 354 48.64 -14.28 -11.43
C GLY A 354 47.48 -14.77 -10.57
N TYR A 355 47.21 -16.07 -10.63
CA TYR A 355 46.61 -16.81 -9.53
C TYR A 355 47.60 -16.79 -8.35
N GLN A 356 47.14 -16.47 -7.15
CA GLN A 356 47.88 -16.82 -5.94
C GLN A 356 46.94 -17.18 -4.80
N GLN A 357 47.17 -18.38 -4.28
CA GLN A 357 46.64 -18.95 -3.06
C GLN A 357 47.23 -18.25 -1.83
N GLY A 358 46.48 -18.33 -0.73
CA GLY A 358 46.92 -18.09 0.65
C GLY A 358 45.67 -17.82 1.49
N GLY A 359 45.33 -18.55 2.54
CA GLY A 359 46.10 -19.44 3.40
C GLY A 359 45.95 -18.95 4.84
N TRP A 360 45.28 -19.77 5.66
CA TRP A 360 45.51 -19.99 7.10
C TRP A 360 45.42 -18.82 8.11
N TYR A 361 44.50 -18.96 9.07
CA TYR A 361 44.78 -18.75 10.50
C TYR A 361 44.07 -19.82 11.36
N PRO A 362 44.70 -20.31 12.46
CA PRO A 362 44.23 -21.44 13.27
C PRO A 362 43.76 -21.05 14.69
N GLY A 363 43.11 -22.01 15.37
CA GLY A 363 42.96 -22.09 16.84
C GLY A 363 41.74 -21.36 17.42
N GLY A 364 41.01 -21.84 18.43
CA GLY A 364 41.24 -22.96 19.34
C GLY A 364 40.05 -23.14 20.30
N HIS A 365 40.08 -24.25 21.02
CA HIS A 365 39.11 -24.82 21.94
C HIS A 365 38.59 -23.94 23.09
N GLY A 366 37.42 -24.32 23.63
CA GLY A 366 37.06 -24.06 25.03
C GLY A 366 35.56 -24.24 25.33
N GLY A 367 35.18 -25.42 25.84
CA GLY A 367 33.86 -25.63 26.45
C GLY A 367 33.94 -25.58 27.98
N TYR A 368 32.84 -25.22 28.65
CA TYR A 368 32.44 -25.58 30.04
C TYR A 368 30.94 -25.18 30.17
N ARG A 369 30.03 -26.14 30.41
CA ARG A 369 29.42 -26.52 31.71
C ARG A 369 28.55 -25.43 32.40
N GLY A 370 27.28 -25.77 32.61
CA GLY A 370 26.70 -25.82 33.96
C GLY A 370 25.64 -24.78 34.34
N GLY A 371 24.42 -25.28 34.60
CA GLY A 371 23.77 -25.07 35.91
C GLY A 371 22.61 -24.09 36.00
N CYS A 372 21.47 -24.64 36.46
CA CYS A 372 20.24 -24.02 36.99
C CYS A 372 19.22 -23.50 35.98
#